data_AF-A0A2M4A0L9-F1
#
_entry.id   AF-A0A2M4A0L9-F1
#
_cell.length_a   1.000
_cell.length_b   1.000
_cell.length_c   1.000
_cell.angle_alpha   90.00
_cell.angle_beta   90.00
_cell.angle_gamma   90.00
#
_symmetry.space_group_name_H-M   'P 1'
#
loop_
_entity.id
_entity.type
_entity.pdbx_description
1 polymer ?
#
loop_
_entity_poly.entity_id
_entity_poly.type
_entity_poly.pdbx_seq_one_letter_code
_entity_poly.pdbx_strand_id
1 'polypeptide(L)'
;RAKRELRRAFFIRVHHRQVKSEHQVQTVTETILRILIAKMKFQYKEEHPFEKRKAEGDKIRRKYPDRVPVIVEKAPKARIDDLDKKKYLVPSDLTVGQFYFLIRKRIHLRPEDALFFFVNNVIPPTSATMGSLYHEHHEEDYFLYIAYSDENVYGGGSSN
;
A
#
# COMPACT_ATOMS: atom_id res chain seq x y z
N ARG A 1 14.92 -53.28 -26.22
CA ARG A 1 13.60 -52.61 -26.15
C ARG A 1 13.36 -51.99 -24.76
N ALA A 2 13.36 -52.78 -23.68
CA ALA A 2 13.16 -52.31 -22.30
C ALA A 2 14.12 -51.19 -21.80
N LYS A 3 15.42 -51.22 -22.13
CA LYS A 3 16.37 -50.15 -21.75
C LYS A 3 16.07 -48.78 -22.38
N ARG A 4 15.44 -48.73 -23.56
CA ARG A 4 15.06 -47.46 -24.22
C ARG A 4 13.81 -46.85 -23.60
N GLU A 5 12.86 -47.69 -23.18
CA GLU A 5 11.62 -47.26 -22.50
C GLU A 5 11.90 -46.72 -21.09
N LEU A 6 12.78 -47.37 -20.33
CA LEU A 6 13.22 -46.89 -19.00
C LEU A 6 13.93 -45.54 -19.08
N ARG A 7 14.80 -45.32 -20.07
CA ARG A 7 15.45 -44.02 -20.29
C ARG A 7 14.45 -42.93 -20.67
N ARG A 8 13.44 -43.26 -21.49
CA ARG A 8 12.37 -42.32 -21.87
C ARG A 8 11.47 -41.98 -20.68
N ALA A 9 11.11 -42.97 -19.86
CA ALA A 9 10.35 -42.76 -18.64
C ALA A 9 11.13 -41.96 -17.57
N PHE A 10 12.43 -42.22 -17.43
CA PHE A 10 13.31 -41.44 -16.54
C PHE A 10 13.46 -40.01 -17.04
N PHE A 11 13.70 -39.80 -18.34
CA PHE A 11 13.78 -38.47 -18.95
C PHE A 11 12.49 -37.68 -18.80
N ILE A 12 11.32 -38.29 -19.07
CA ILE A 12 10.01 -37.65 -18.86
C ILE A 12 9.77 -37.35 -17.39
N ARG A 13 10.12 -38.26 -16.47
CA ARG A 13 9.93 -38.05 -15.02
C ARG A 13 10.85 -36.96 -14.48
N VAL A 14 12.11 -36.89 -14.95
CA VAL A 14 13.06 -35.83 -14.60
C VAL A 14 12.59 -34.50 -15.18
N HIS A 15 12.23 -34.43 -16.46
CA HIS A 15 11.69 -33.20 -17.06
C HIS A 15 10.39 -32.74 -16.40
N HIS A 16 9.43 -33.63 -16.15
CA HIS A 16 8.17 -33.26 -15.49
C HIS A 16 8.39 -32.83 -14.04
N ARG A 17 9.37 -33.42 -13.33
CA ARG A 17 9.74 -33.00 -11.96
C ARG A 17 10.47 -31.65 -11.98
N GLN A 18 11.31 -31.39 -12.98
CA GLN A 18 12.04 -30.13 -13.19
C GLN A 18 11.09 -29.00 -13.65
N VAL A 19 10.16 -29.28 -14.56
CA VAL A 19 9.11 -28.35 -15.01
C VAL A 19 8.13 -28.05 -13.86
N LYS A 20 7.82 -29.01 -12.99
CA LYS A 20 7.03 -28.77 -11.78
C LYS A 20 7.73 -27.88 -10.76
N SER A 21 9.05 -28.04 -10.56
CA SER A 21 9.81 -27.14 -9.70
C SER A 21 9.93 -25.74 -10.31
N GLU A 22 10.13 -25.61 -11.62
CA GLU A 22 10.16 -24.31 -12.30
C GLU A 22 8.80 -23.60 -12.24
N HIS A 23 7.70 -24.30 -12.54
CA HIS A 23 6.36 -23.73 -12.40
C HIS A 23 6.03 -23.36 -10.94
N GLN A 24 6.36 -24.21 -9.96
CA GLN A 24 6.14 -23.86 -8.56
C GLN A 24 7.00 -22.67 -8.12
N VAL A 25 8.27 -22.61 -8.50
CA VAL A 25 9.14 -21.46 -8.21
C VAL A 25 8.56 -20.21 -8.86
N GLN A 26 8.11 -20.28 -10.11
CA GLN A 26 7.50 -19.14 -10.82
C GLN A 26 6.19 -18.69 -10.15
N THR A 27 5.37 -19.63 -9.67
CA THR A 27 4.12 -19.33 -8.95
C THR A 27 4.40 -18.72 -7.58
N VAL A 28 5.43 -19.21 -6.87
CA VAL A 28 5.88 -18.66 -5.58
C VAL A 28 6.47 -17.27 -5.77
N THR A 29 7.29 -17.03 -6.79
CA THR A 29 7.82 -15.69 -7.09
C THR A 29 6.73 -14.74 -7.54
N GLU A 30 5.76 -15.17 -8.36
CA GLU A 30 4.57 -14.38 -8.71
C GLU A 30 3.73 -14.06 -7.47
N THR A 31 3.57 -15.02 -6.56
CA THR A 31 2.79 -14.83 -5.33
C THR A 31 3.51 -13.89 -4.37
N ILE A 32 4.83 -14.05 -4.19
CA ILE A 32 5.66 -13.13 -3.41
C ILE A 32 5.65 -11.74 -4.06
N LEU A 33 5.77 -11.65 -5.39
CA LEU A 33 5.69 -10.40 -6.13
C LEU A 33 4.32 -9.75 -5.96
N ARG A 34 3.22 -10.51 -6.03
CA ARG A 34 1.86 -10.02 -5.75
C ARG A 34 1.65 -9.61 -4.30
N ILE A 35 2.24 -10.32 -3.34
CA ILE A 35 2.19 -9.96 -1.91
C ILE A 35 3.00 -8.67 -1.66
N LEU A 36 4.17 -8.53 -2.27
CA LEU A 36 5.01 -7.33 -2.21
C LEU A 36 4.38 -6.14 -2.96
N ILE A 37 3.62 -6.40 -4.03
CA ILE A 37 2.99 -5.38 -4.89
C ILE A 37 1.55 -5.07 -4.48
N ALA A 38 0.93 -5.84 -3.57
CA ALA A 38 -0.46 -5.62 -3.14
C ALA A 38 -0.63 -4.25 -2.47
N LYS A 39 -0.84 -3.22 -3.30
CA LYS A 39 -1.19 -1.88 -2.88
C LYS A 39 -2.52 -1.95 -2.14
N MET A 40 -2.61 -1.19 -1.06
CA MET A 40 -3.88 -1.03 -0.36
C MET A 40 -4.96 -0.56 -1.33
N LYS A 41 -6.12 -1.22 -1.28
CA LYS A 41 -7.33 -0.74 -1.93
C LYS A 41 -7.94 0.34 -1.05
N PHE A 42 -7.83 1.59 -1.50
CA PHE A 42 -8.43 2.74 -0.82
C PHE A 42 -9.92 2.84 -1.19
N GLN A 43 -10.78 2.85 -0.19
CA GLN A 43 -12.23 2.97 -0.36
C GLN A 43 -12.60 4.27 -1.09
N TYR A 44 -11.87 5.36 -0.84
CA TYR A 44 -12.06 6.63 -1.54
C TYR A 44 -11.98 6.48 -3.07
N LYS A 45 -11.12 5.59 -3.59
CA LYS A 45 -10.98 5.35 -5.03
C LYS A 45 -12.13 4.53 -5.63
N GLU A 46 -12.75 3.69 -4.82
CA GLU A 46 -13.93 2.90 -5.21
C GLU A 46 -15.20 3.78 -5.22
N GLU A 47 -15.32 4.67 -4.23
CA GLU A 47 -16.47 5.57 -4.09
C GLU A 47 -16.44 6.74 -5.10
N HIS A 48 -15.25 7.15 -5.55
CA HIS A 48 -15.06 8.31 -6.41
C HIS A 48 -14.36 7.93 -7.72
N PRO A 49 -15.05 8.05 -8.87
CA PRO A 49 -14.45 7.84 -10.18
C PRO A 49 -13.19 8.69 -10.38
N PHE A 50 -12.20 8.14 -11.08
CA PHE A 50 -10.90 8.78 -11.31
C PHE A 50 -11.01 10.22 -11.83
N GLU A 51 -11.84 10.46 -12.84
CA GLU A 51 -12.03 11.81 -13.42
C GLU A 51 -12.50 12.84 -12.38
N LYS A 52 -13.38 12.43 -11.46
CA LYS A 52 -13.85 13.32 -10.38
C LYS A 52 -12.73 13.60 -9.39
N ARG A 53 -11.97 12.58 -8.99
CA ARG A 53 -10.82 12.75 -8.08
C ARG A 53 -9.77 13.67 -8.71
N LYS A 54 -9.38 13.42 -9.96
CA LYS A 54 -8.39 14.22 -10.68
C LYS A 54 -8.81 15.69 -10.82
N ALA A 55 -10.07 15.94 -11.22
CA ALA A 55 -10.58 17.30 -11.31
C ALA A 55 -10.60 18.02 -9.95
N GLU A 56 -10.92 17.30 -8.87
CA GLU A 56 -10.88 17.86 -7.52
C GLU A 56 -9.44 18.14 -7.05
N GLY A 57 -8.54 17.18 -7.26
CA GLY A 57 -7.14 17.27 -6.88
C GLY A 57 -6.41 18.44 -7.59
N ASP A 58 -6.60 18.58 -8.90
CA ASP A 58 -6.07 19.72 -9.66
C ASP A 58 -6.65 21.04 -9.15
N LYS A 59 -7.97 21.11 -8.96
CA LYS A 59 -8.65 22.32 -8.46
C LYS A 59 -8.13 22.73 -7.08
N ILE A 60 -7.98 21.79 -6.14
CA ILE A 60 -7.55 22.11 -4.77
C ILE A 60 -6.08 22.51 -4.71
N ARG A 61 -5.21 21.88 -5.52
CA ARG A 61 -3.80 22.24 -5.65
C ARG A 61 -3.61 23.64 -6.21
N ARG A 62 -4.40 24.04 -7.22
CA ARG A 62 -4.38 25.43 -7.74
C ARG A 62 -4.89 26.44 -6.71
N LYS A 63 -5.92 26.08 -5.95
CA LYS A 63 -6.53 26.96 -4.95
C LYS A 63 -5.64 27.16 -3.72
N TYR A 64 -4.89 26.14 -3.33
CA TYR A 64 -4.02 26.15 -2.15
C TYR A 64 -2.64 25.55 -2.50
N PRO A 65 -1.76 26.31 -3.20
CA PRO A 65 -0.50 25.79 -3.73
C PRO A 65 0.45 25.27 -2.64
N ASP A 66 0.43 25.91 -1.46
CA ASP A 66 1.28 25.55 -0.32
C ASP A 66 0.72 24.40 0.52
N ARG A 67 -0.30 23.70 0.02
CA ARG A 67 -0.93 22.58 0.74
C ARG A 67 -1.05 21.33 -0.12
N VAL A 68 -0.93 20.19 0.54
CA VAL A 68 -1.05 18.86 -0.07
C VAL A 68 -2.41 18.25 0.28
N PRO A 69 -3.19 17.80 -0.72
CA PRO A 69 -4.39 17.02 -0.50
C PRO A 69 -4.01 15.56 -0.16
N VAL A 70 -4.51 15.07 0.97
CA VAL A 70 -4.15 13.76 1.51
C VAL A 70 -5.41 12.97 1.83
N ILE A 71 -5.44 11.72 1.38
CA ILE A 71 -6.44 10.71 1.78
C ILE A 71 -5.79 9.78 2.79
N VAL A 72 -6.40 9.66 3.97
CA VAL A 72 -5.93 8.84 5.09
C VAL A 72 -7.01 7.81 5.42
N GLU A 73 -6.68 6.54 5.28
CA GLU A 73 -7.62 5.44 5.51
C GLU A 73 -7.01 4.32 6.35
N LYS A 74 -7.88 3.63 7.10
CA LYS A 74 -7.48 2.49 7.92
C LYS A 74 -7.12 1.31 7.03
N ALA A 75 -6.03 0.63 7.34
CA ALA A 75 -5.73 -0.64 6.71
C ALA A 75 -6.84 -1.68 7.06
N PRO A 76 -7.28 -2.53 6.12
CA PRO A 76 -8.45 -3.40 6.33
C PRO A 76 -8.39 -4.35 7.54
N LYS A 77 -7.20 -4.66 8.05
CA LYS A 77 -6.97 -5.57 9.18
C LYS A 77 -6.61 -4.88 10.48
N ALA A 78 -6.50 -3.55 10.46
CA ALA A 78 -6.05 -2.82 11.63
C ALA A 78 -7.12 -2.84 12.73
N ARG A 79 -6.72 -3.13 13.96
CA ARG A 79 -7.61 -3.23 15.15
C ARG A 79 -7.66 -1.91 15.91
N ILE A 80 -7.79 -0.83 15.18
CA ILE A 80 -7.84 0.55 15.69
C ILE A 80 -9.08 1.26 15.15
N ASP A 81 -9.48 2.31 15.86
CA ASP A 81 -10.67 3.08 15.51
C ASP A 81 -10.50 3.82 14.19
N ASP A 82 -11.63 4.06 13.52
CA ASP A 82 -11.68 4.83 12.28
C ASP A 82 -11.58 6.34 12.54
N LEU A 83 -11.04 7.06 11.56
CA LEU A 83 -11.04 8.52 11.57
C LEU A 83 -12.43 9.08 11.23
N ASP A 84 -12.80 10.18 11.89
CA ASP A 84 -14.00 10.96 11.58
C ASP A 84 -13.98 11.51 10.14
N LYS A 85 -12.78 11.84 9.65
CA LYS A 85 -12.54 12.37 8.31
C LYS A 85 -11.37 11.65 7.67
N LYS A 86 -11.54 11.30 6.39
CA LYS A 86 -10.50 10.64 5.58
C LYS A 86 -9.73 11.61 4.68
N LYS A 87 -10.28 12.80 4.38
CA LYS A 87 -9.68 13.77 3.45
C LYS A 87 -9.13 14.99 4.21
N TYR A 88 -7.87 15.31 3.97
CA TYR A 88 -7.12 16.36 4.65
C TYR A 88 -6.45 17.30 3.64
N LEU A 89 -6.24 18.55 4.06
CA LEU A 89 -5.47 19.54 3.30
C LEU A 89 -4.35 20.07 4.21
N VAL A 90 -3.17 19.48 4.04
CA VAL A 90 -2.04 19.57 4.99
C VAL A 90 -1.02 20.60 4.48
N PRO A 91 -0.44 21.46 5.33
CA PRO A 91 0.66 22.34 4.94
C PRO A 91 1.85 21.54 4.40
N SER A 92 2.46 22.01 3.31
CA SER A 92 3.58 21.29 2.67
C SER A 92 4.84 21.21 3.54
N ASP A 93 5.04 22.17 4.44
CA ASP A 93 6.16 22.28 5.38
C ASP A 93 5.97 21.44 6.65
N LEU A 94 4.75 20.96 6.91
CA LEU A 94 4.49 20.07 8.05
C LEU A 94 5.26 18.77 7.88
N THR A 95 5.92 18.30 8.93
CA THR A 95 6.61 17.01 8.90
C THR A 95 5.63 15.84 9.00
N VAL A 96 6.04 14.68 8.47
CA VAL A 96 5.31 13.42 8.62
C VAL A 96 5.10 13.08 10.10
N GLY A 97 6.10 13.31 10.96
CA GLY A 97 5.99 13.09 12.40
C GLY A 97 4.96 14.00 13.08
N GLN A 98 4.87 15.27 12.69
CA GLN A 98 3.83 16.17 13.17
C GLN A 98 2.44 15.73 12.67
N PHE A 99 2.32 15.37 11.40
CA PHE A 99 1.05 14.87 10.85
C PHE A 99 0.60 13.58 11.54
N TYR A 100 1.53 12.66 11.79
CA TYR A 100 1.33 11.45 12.57
C TYR A 100 0.73 11.73 13.95
N PHE A 101 1.30 12.70 14.68
CA PHE A 101 0.80 13.09 15.99
C PHE A 101 -0.65 13.62 15.93
N LEU A 102 -0.99 14.41 14.91
CA LEU A 102 -2.35 14.91 14.71
C LEU A 102 -3.36 13.79 14.45
N ILE A 103 -3.00 12.83 13.60
CA ILE A 103 -3.85 11.67 13.31
C ILE A 103 -4.00 10.77 14.54
N ARG A 104 -2.92 10.49 15.27
CA ARG A 104 -2.96 9.75 16.52
C ARG A 104 -3.95 10.36 17.53
N LYS A 105 -3.92 11.69 17.67
CA LYS A 105 -4.86 12.43 18.53
C LYS A 105 -6.32 12.29 18.07
N ARG A 106 -6.56 12.23 16.76
CA ARG A 106 -7.91 12.07 16.18
C ARG A 106 -8.50 10.68 16.41
N ILE A 107 -7.67 9.64 16.37
CA ILE A 107 -8.08 8.25 16.64
C ILE A 107 -8.27 8.01 18.15
N HIS A 108 -7.88 8.96 19.02
CA HIS A 108 -7.91 8.81 20.49
C HIS A 108 -7.09 7.61 21.00
N LEU A 109 -5.98 7.29 20.31
CA LEU A 109 -5.10 6.19 20.69
C LEU A 109 -4.39 6.47 22.01
N ARG A 110 -4.31 5.44 22.86
CA ARG A 110 -3.56 5.50 24.11
C ARG A 110 -2.05 5.61 23.82
N PRO A 111 -1.23 6.18 24.71
CA PRO A 111 0.21 6.32 24.48
C PRO A 111 0.95 5.02 24.16
N GLU A 112 0.48 3.88 24.68
CA GLU A 112 1.03 2.55 24.47
C GLU A 112 0.67 1.92 23.12
N ASP A 113 -0.41 2.37 22.48
CA ASP A 113 -0.89 1.74 21.25
C ASP A 113 -0.02 2.16 20.06
N ALA A 114 0.32 1.20 19.20
CA ALA A 114 1.11 1.48 18.01
C ALA A 114 0.23 2.04 16.88
N LEU A 115 0.82 2.91 16.07
CA LEU A 115 0.24 3.41 14.82
C LEU A 115 1.38 3.51 13.83
N PHE A 116 1.16 3.05 12.60
CA PHE A 116 2.12 3.10 11.51
C PHE A 116 1.44 3.66 10.29
N PHE A 117 2.13 4.56 9.58
CA PHE A 117 1.70 5.03 8.27
C PHE A 117 2.36 4.21 7.18
N PHE A 118 1.64 4.02 6.08
CA PHE A 118 2.18 3.44 4.86
C PHE A 118 1.80 4.30 3.66
N VAL A 119 2.79 4.62 2.86
CA VAL A 119 2.66 5.29 1.57
C VAL A 119 3.32 4.39 0.54
N ASN A 120 2.55 3.94 -0.45
CA ASN A 120 3.01 2.91 -1.41
C ASN A 120 3.68 1.70 -0.71
N ASN A 121 3.06 1.22 0.37
CA ASN A 121 3.51 0.08 1.19
C ASN A 121 4.81 0.30 1.98
N VAL A 122 5.36 1.51 2.01
CA VAL A 122 6.57 1.87 2.77
C VAL A 122 6.22 2.81 3.91
N ILE A 123 6.87 2.64 5.06
CA ILE A 123 6.74 3.58 6.18
C ILE A 123 7.51 4.86 5.84
N PRO A 124 6.84 6.02 5.74
CA PRO A 124 7.52 7.26 5.39
C PRO A 124 8.44 7.73 6.54
N PRO A 125 9.61 8.33 6.23
CA PRO A 125 10.49 8.87 7.25
C PRO A 125 9.82 10.04 7.99
N THR A 126 9.87 10.03 9.32
CA THR A 126 9.17 11.02 10.17
C THR A 126 9.71 12.44 10.02
N SER A 127 10.99 12.59 9.64
CA SER A 127 11.65 13.87 9.40
C SER A 127 11.31 14.50 8.05
N ALA A 128 10.77 13.74 7.09
CA ALA A 128 10.38 14.29 5.80
C ALA A 128 9.18 15.23 5.95
N THR A 129 9.08 16.19 5.02
CA THR A 129 7.91 17.07 4.93
C THR A 129 6.79 16.40 4.13
N MET A 130 5.55 16.79 4.41
CA MET A 130 4.38 16.34 3.67
C MET A 130 4.43 16.77 2.19
N GLY A 131 5.09 17.90 1.90
CA GLY A 131 5.36 18.37 0.54
C GLY A 131 6.33 17.46 -0.23
N SER A 132 7.46 17.09 0.38
CA SER A 132 8.41 16.14 -0.21
C SER A 132 7.75 14.78 -0.44
N LEU A 133 7.03 14.28 0.57
CA LEU A 133 6.31 13.01 0.50
C LEU A 133 5.26 13.02 -0.62
N TYR A 134 4.52 14.13 -0.77
CA TYR A 134 3.58 14.31 -1.86
C TYR A 134 4.28 14.31 -3.22
N HIS A 135 5.39 15.04 -3.38
CA HIS A 135 6.10 15.11 -4.66
C HIS A 135 6.54 13.72 -5.16
N GLU A 136 7.04 12.89 -4.25
CA GLU A 136 7.55 11.55 -4.57
C GLU A 136 6.45 10.49 -4.75
N HIS A 137 5.30 10.65 -4.09
CA HIS A 137 4.34 9.55 -3.94
C HIS A 137 2.87 9.88 -4.20
N HIS A 138 2.52 11.11 -4.58
CA HIS A 138 1.16 11.39 -5.04
C HIS A 138 0.81 10.55 -6.27
N GLU A 139 -0.47 10.29 -6.44
CA GLU A 139 -0.99 9.58 -7.61
C GLU A 139 -1.47 10.56 -8.69
N GLU A 140 -1.79 10.02 -9.87
CA GLU A 140 -2.18 10.79 -11.07
C GLU A 140 -3.48 11.61 -10.91
N ASP A 141 -4.23 11.37 -9.84
CA ASP A 141 -5.41 12.14 -9.46
C ASP A 141 -5.08 13.33 -8.54
N TYR A 142 -3.79 13.59 -8.31
CA TYR A 142 -3.25 14.65 -7.47
C TYR A 142 -3.55 14.50 -5.97
N PHE A 143 -3.80 13.28 -5.49
CA PHE A 143 -3.88 12.99 -4.05
C PHE A 143 -2.68 12.18 -3.56
N LEU A 144 -2.24 12.44 -2.33
CA LEU A 144 -1.37 11.55 -1.59
C LEU A 144 -2.22 10.58 -0.76
N TYR A 145 -1.94 9.29 -0.88
CA TYR A 145 -2.67 8.23 -0.19
C TYR A 145 -1.83 7.64 0.95
N ILE A 146 -2.39 7.65 2.16
CA ILE A 146 -1.76 7.15 3.38
C ILE A 146 -2.67 6.12 4.03
N ALA A 147 -2.16 4.91 4.19
CA ALA A 147 -2.80 3.89 5.00
C ALA A 147 -2.28 3.98 6.43
N TYR A 148 -3.12 3.70 7.43
CA TYR A 148 -2.66 3.56 8.81
C TYR A 148 -3.05 2.22 9.44
N SER A 149 -2.19 1.68 10.31
CA SER A 149 -2.36 0.36 10.96
C SER A 149 -1.74 0.33 12.36
N ASP A 150 -2.19 -0.58 13.23
CA ASP A 150 -1.52 -0.94 14.50
C ASP A 150 -0.32 -1.88 14.31
N GLU A 151 -0.15 -2.43 13.10
CA GLU A 151 0.95 -3.33 12.75
C GLU A 151 1.95 -2.65 11.79
N ASN A 152 3.25 -2.90 11.98
CA ASN A 152 4.33 -2.32 11.17
C ASN A 152 4.58 -3.05 9.84
N VAL A 153 3.83 -4.12 9.58
CA VAL A 153 3.83 -4.85 8.32
C VAL A 153 2.43 -4.73 7.72
N TYR A 154 2.36 -4.31 6.47
CA TYR A 154 1.12 -4.38 5.71
C TYR A 154 0.85 -5.86 5.33
N GLY A 155 0.23 -6.59 6.25
CA GLY A 155 0.01 -8.03 6.14
C GLY A 155 -0.98 -8.40 5.03
N GLY A 156 -0.46 -8.80 3.87
CA GLY A 156 -1.20 -9.42 2.78
C GLY A 156 -2.13 -10.51 3.33
N GLY A 157 -3.43 -10.23 3.31
CA GLY A 157 -4.45 -11.23 3.59
C GLY A 157 -4.62 -12.13 2.39
N SER A 158 -3.89 -13.23 2.39
CA SER A 158 -4.44 -14.48 1.90
C SER A 158 -5.63 -14.83 2.79
N SER A 159 -6.84 -14.45 2.40
CA SER A 159 -8.07 -15.05 2.91
C SER A 159 -8.54 -16.05 1.88
N ASN A 160 -8.52 -17.33 2.29
CA ASN A 160 -9.05 -18.57 1.68
C ASN A 160 -9.80 -18.46 0.36
#